data_AF-A0AAE0NNN6-F1
#
_entry.id   AF-A0AAE0NNN6-F1
#
_cell.length_a   1.000
_cell.length_b   1.000
_cell.length_c   1.000
_cell.angle_alpha   90.00
_cell.angle_beta   90.00
_cell.angle_gamma   90.00
#
_symmetry.space_group_name_H-M   'P 1'
#
loop_
_entity.id
_entity.type
_entity.pdbx_description
1 polymer ?
#
loop_
_entity_poly.entity_id
_entity_poly.type
_entity_poly.pdbx_seq_one_letter_code
_entity_poly.pdbx_strand_id
1 'polypeptide(L)'
;MTLIDGWEDVGDVKSEKMSFRTAPSTTDDEGDPTPAYEESVDYRPPGMPPRLRVVGATWGGVNVTDDVQSMVTADETVAFDMRSIHRVLVPDPAPGVVKTLSVLYQYEDQDGVRLLHASEHMTHIQIYNTPDKLATSEEHQHHLKPLERPWRAGPAAQVEILAVLYGPQRIETPAVLQELSKFFEGRRGQIRMTNAFFKTDPWPYHVKSWSVYFRFVDSKRIQCVTGMENGALEIPWSRHY
;
A
#
# COMPACT_ATOMS: atom_id res chain seq x y z
N MET A 1 -34.10 -30.57 -22.60
CA MET A 1 -33.56 -31.94 -22.73
C MET A 1 -32.66 -31.94 -23.96
N THR A 2 -31.40 -31.58 -23.74
CA THR A 2 -30.32 -31.73 -24.72
C THR A 2 -29.04 -31.83 -23.90
N LEU A 3 -28.55 -33.07 -23.74
CA LEU A 3 -27.27 -33.41 -23.15
C LEU A 3 -26.18 -33.10 -24.17
N ILE A 4 -25.12 -32.43 -23.74
CA ILE A 4 -23.90 -32.26 -24.52
C ILE A 4 -22.81 -32.96 -23.72
N ASP A 5 -22.58 -34.23 -24.07
CA ASP A 5 -21.41 -35.01 -23.68
C ASP A 5 -20.23 -34.61 -24.57
N GLY A 6 -19.08 -34.38 -23.95
CA GLY A 6 -17.85 -33.99 -24.65
C GLY A 6 -16.68 -33.94 -23.68
N TRP A 7 -16.35 -35.08 -23.07
CA TRP A 7 -15.08 -35.30 -22.39
C TRP A 7 -14.13 -35.93 -23.39
N GLU A 8 -13.17 -35.15 -23.88
CA GLU A 8 -12.04 -35.63 -24.66
C GLU A 8 -10.87 -35.99 -23.75
N ASP A 9 -10.27 -37.11 -24.13
CA ASP A 9 -9.16 -37.86 -23.55
C ASP A 9 -7.90 -36.99 -23.36
N VAL A 10 -7.43 -36.85 -22.12
CA VAL A 10 -6.13 -36.22 -21.84
C VAL A 10 -5.06 -37.31 -21.88
N GLY A 11 -4.32 -37.31 -22.99
CA GLY A 11 -3.22 -38.24 -23.25
C GLY A 11 -2.09 -38.17 -22.21
N ASP A 12 -1.62 -39.36 -21.86
CA ASP A 12 -0.44 -39.68 -21.06
C ASP A 12 0.83 -38.99 -21.59
N VAL A 13 1.37 -38.02 -20.85
CA VAL A 13 2.69 -37.44 -21.14
C VAL A 13 3.75 -38.24 -20.41
N LYS A 14 4.51 -39.02 -21.19
CA LYS A 14 5.69 -39.77 -20.77
C LYS A 14 6.72 -38.86 -20.09
N SER A 15 7.11 -39.27 -18.90
CA SER A 15 8.20 -38.68 -18.12
C SER A 15 9.55 -39.07 -18.73
N GLU A 16 10.20 -38.13 -19.42
CA GLU A 16 11.58 -38.26 -19.87
C GLU A 16 12.55 -38.05 -18.69
N LYS A 17 13.30 -39.11 -18.36
CA LYS A 17 14.42 -39.07 -17.42
C LYS A 17 15.56 -38.25 -18.03
N MET A 18 15.69 -36.98 -17.62
CA MET A 18 16.91 -36.22 -17.87
C MET A 18 18.06 -36.72 -17.01
N SER A 19 19.01 -37.38 -17.66
CA SER A 19 20.29 -37.83 -17.12
C SER A 19 21.21 -36.63 -16.92
N PHE A 20 21.54 -36.31 -15.67
CA PHE A 20 22.54 -35.32 -15.32
C PHE A 20 23.93 -35.79 -15.76
N ARG A 21 24.56 -35.05 -16.69
CA ARG A 21 25.97 -35.21 -17.04
C ARG A 21 26.82 -34.47 -16.01
N THR A 22 27.60 -35.22 -15.24
CA THR A 22 28.67 -34.72 -14.38
C THR A 22 29.81 -34.19 -15.26
N ALA A 23 30.12 -32.91 -15.14
CA ALA A 23 31.28 -32.29 -15.80
C ALA A 23 32.55 -32.46 -14.94
N PRO A 24 33.73 -32.56 -15.56
CA PRO A 24 35.00 -32.77 -14.86
C PRO A 24 35.48 -31.51 -14.14
N SER A 25 36.08 -31.76 -12.97
CA SER A 25 36.84 -30.82 -12.17
C SER A 25 38.16 -30.49 -12.88
N THR A 26 38.42 -29.20 -13.06
CA THR A 26 39.71 -28.70 -13.52
C THR A 26 40.08 -27.43 -12.76
N THR A 27 41.21 -27.56 -12.07
CA THR A 27 42.30 -26.58 -11.89
C THR A 27 42.06 -25.33 -11.07
N ASP A 28 42.73 -25.37 -9.92
CA ASP A 28 43.30 -24.26 -9.16
C ASP A 28 43.80 -23.12 -10.06
N ASP A 29 43.27 -21.92 -9.86
CA ASP A 29 43.89 -20.66 -10.28
C ASP A 29 43.98 -19.75 -9.07
N GLU A 30 45.23 -19.48 -8.69
CA GLU A 30 45.63 -18.57 -7.62
C GLU A 30 45.44 -17.13 -8.07
N GLY A 31 44.69 -16.36 -7.28
CA GLY A 31 44.92 -14.92 -7.12
C GLY A 31 44.08 -14.02 -8.00
N ASP A 32 42.88 -13.68 -7.51
CA ASP A 32 42.25 -12.40 -7.86
C ASP A 32 42.00 -11.63 -6.55
N PRO A 33 42.67 -10.49 -6.30
CA PRO A 33 42.42 -9.67 -5.12
C PRO A 33 41.04 -9.05 -5.28
N THR A 34 40.04 -9.65 -4.63
CA THR A 34 38.70 -9.07 -4.56
C THR A 34 38.86 -7.63 -4.06
N PRO A 35 38.53 -6.60 -4.88
CA PRO A 35 38.54 -5.25 -4.38
C PRO A 35 37.56 -5.22 -3.23
N ALA A 36 38.05 -4.82 -2.06
CA ALA A 36 37.22 -4.51 -0.92
C ALA A 36 36.19 -3.50 -1.43
N TYR A 37 34.98 -3.97 -1.73
CA TYR A 37 33.84 -3.12 -1.94
C TYR A 37 33.58 -2.51 -0.58
N GLU A 38 34.19 -1.36 -0.34
CA GLU A 38 33.76 -0.50 0.75
C GLU A 38 32.30 -0.21 0.47
N GLU A 39 31.44 -0.83 1.26
CA GLU A 39 30.01 -0.59 1.30
C GLU A 39 29.86 0.92 1.48
N SER A 40 29.61 1.62 0.38
CA SER A 40 29.60 3.07 0.35
C SER A 40 28.43 3.50 1.21
N VAL A 41 28.72 3.80 2.47
CA VAL A 41 27.77 4.43 3.37
C VAL A 41 27.32 5.68 2.65
N ASP A 42 26.03 5.73 2.29
CA ASP A 42 25.39 6.81 1.55
C ASP A 42 25.61 8.14 2.30
N TYR A 43 26.77 8.77 2.08
CA TYR A 43 27.12 10.00 2.77
C TYR A 43 26.25 11.11 2.20
N ARG A 44 25.34 11.61 3.02
CA ARG A 44 24.46 12.70 2.66
C ARG A 44 25.06 14.02 3.15
N PRO A 45 25.38 14.96 2.25
CA PRO A 45 25.85 16.27 2.65
C PRO A 45 24.86 16.96 3.59
N PRO A 46 25.34 17.63 4.65
CA PRO A 46 24.50 18.46 5.50
C PRO A 46 23.74 19.49 4.66
N GLY A 47 22.42 19.59 4.84
CA GLY A 47 21.56 20.55 4.14
C GLY A 47 20.83 20.02 2.90
N MET A 48 21.04 18.75 2.50
CA MET A 48 20.11 18.11 1.55
C MET A 48 18.72 17.92 2.19
N PRO A 49 17.62 18.04 1.41
CA PRO A 49 16.28 17.77 1.92
C PRO A 49 16.13 16.30 2.33
N PRO A 50 15.36 15.92 3.36
CA PRO A 50 15.19 14.51 3.73
C PRO A 50 14.65 13.64 2.57
N ARG A 51 15.08 12.38 2.46
CA ARG A 51 14.60 11.47 1.40
C ARG A 51 13.12 11.14 1.65
N LEU A 52 12.29 11.30 0.63
CA LEU A 52 10.87 10.98 0.68
C LEU A 52 10.68 9.49 0.38
N ARG A 53 10.11 8.77 1.34
CA ARG A 53 9.80 7.35 1.20
C ARG A 53 8.30 7.13 1.21
N VAL A 54 7.76 6.69 0.07
CA VAL A 54 6.38 6.21 -0.04
C VAL A 54 6.30 4.80 0.54
N VAL A 55 5.49 4.63 1.58
CA VAL A 55 5.34 3.37 2.33
C VAL A 55 4.20 2.53 1.76
N GLY A 56 3.12 3.17 1.34
CA GLY A 56 1.99 2.51 0.69
C GLY A 56 1.08 3.53 0.04
N ALA A 57 0.50 3.19 -1.10
CA ALA A 57 -0.47 4.04 -1.78
C ALA A 57 -1.62 3.23 -2.35
N THR A 58 -2.80 3.83 -2.37
CA THR A 58 -4.00 3.24 -2.95
C THR A 58 -4.78 4.26 -3.76
N TRP A 59 -5.36 3.84 -4.88
CA TRP A 59 -6.26 4.67 -5.65
C TRP A 59 -7.46 3.85 -6.11
N GLY A 60 -8.68 4.30 -5.84
CA GLY A 60 -9.89 3.61 -6.30
C GLY A 60 -10.01 2.14 -5.87
N GLY A 61 -9.48 1.78 -4.70
CA GLY A 61 -9.55 0.40 -4.20
C GLY A 61 -8.45 -0.53 -4.70
N VAL A 62 -7.43 -0.03 -5.42
CA VAL A 62 -6.25 -0.80 -5.83
C VAL A 62 -4.96 -0.23 -5.24
N ASN A 63 -3.94 -1.07 -5.09
CA ASN A 63 -2.61 -0.67 -4.63
C ASN A 63 -1.82 -0.07 -5.80
N VAL A 64 -1.31 1.15 -5.61
CA VAL A 64 -0.52 1.92 -6.60
C VAL A 64 0.82 2.38 -6.00
N THR A 65 1.34 1.63 -5.03
CA THR A 65 2.55 2.01 -4.28
C THR A 65 3.75 2.17 -5.19
N ASP A 66 3.99 1.21 -6.08
CA ASP A 66 5.14 1.21 -6.98
C ASP A 66 5.06 2.36 -8.00
N ASP A 67 3.86 2.63 -8.52
CA ASP A 67 3.62 3.76 -9.43
C ASP A 67 3.95 5.09 -8.73
N VAL A 68 3.42 5.30 -7.53
CA VAL A 68 3.66 6.52 -6.76
C VAL A 68 5.12 6.65 -6.33
N GLN A 69 5.81 5.55 -6.01
CA GLN A 69 7.26 5.55 -5.76
C GLN A 69 8.04 6.00 -6.99
N SER A 70 7.67 5.53 -8.19
CA SER A 70 8.34 5.90 -9.44
C SER A 70 8.14 7.37 -9.82
N MET A 71 7.12 8.03 -9.26
CA MET A 71 6.84 9.45 -9.47
C MET A 71 7.64 10.38 -8.54
N VAL A 72 8.36 9.85 -7.54
CA VAL A 72 9.20 10.66 -6.66
C VAL A 72 10.36 11.25 -7.47
N THR A 73 10.40 12.57 -7.52
CA THR A 73 11.42 13.32 -8.27
C THR A 73 12.76 13.36 -7.53
N ALA A 74 13.83 13.74 -8.23
CA ALA A 74 15.16 13.93 -7.64
C ALA A 74 15.18 14.98 -6.52
N ASP A 75 14.21 15.90 -6.49
CA ASP A 75 14.05 16.90 -5.44
C ASP A 75 13.29 16.37 -4.20
N GLU A 76 13.00 15.07 -4.13
CA GLU A 76 12.25 14.40 -3.06
C GLU A 76 10.81 14.93 -2.93
N THR A 77 10.19 15.20 -4.08
CA THR A 77 8.79 15.65 -4.16
C THR A 77 7.97 14.76 -5.10
N VAL A 78 6.67 14.69 -4.87
CA VAL A 78 5.70 14.10 -5.81
C VAL A 78 4.48 15.00 -5.93
N ALA A 79 3.99 15.21 -7.15
CA ALA A 79 2.84 16.06 -7.43
C ALA A 79 1.78 15.29 -8.22
N PHE A 80 0.52 15.55 -7.91
CA PHE A 80 -0.63 14.93 -8.53
C PHE A 80 -1.55 16.01 -9.07
N ASP A 81 -1.87 15.93 -10.36
CA ASP A 81 -3.08 16.55 -10.90
C ASP A 81 -4.23 15.54 -10.77
N MET A 82 -5.06 15.74 -9.75
CA MET A 82 -6.10 14.78 -9.38
C MET A 82 -7.20 14.66 -10.45
N ARG A 83 -7.35 15.65 -11.35
CA ARG A 83 -8.29 15.58 -12.48
C ARG A 83 -7.79 14.70 -13.62
N SER A 84 -6.47 14.55 -13.75
CA SER A 84 -5.83 13.77 -14.79
C SER A 84 -5.08 12.54 -14.27
N ILE A 85 -5.24 12.20 -12.99
CA ILE A 85 -4.53 11.10 -12.32
C ILE A 85 -4.70 9.75 -13.01
N HIS A 86 -5.85 9.49 -13.64
CA HIS A 86 -6.12 8.28 -14.44
C HIS A 86 -5.23 8.11 -15.68
N ARG A 87 -4.47 9.16 -16.06
CA ARG A 87 -3.48 9.10 -17.14
C ARG A 87 -2.11 8.65 -16.65
N VAL A 88 -1.87 8.77 -15.34
CA VAL A 88 -0.59 8.48 -14.69
C VAL A 88 -0.67 7.14 -13.96
N LEU A 89 -1.75 6.91 -13.21
CA LEU A 89 -2.03 5.65 -12.56
C LEU A 89 -2.91 4.81 -13.50
N VAL A 90 -2.32 3.78 -14.13
CA VAL A 90 -2.93 3.00 -15.20
C VAL A 90 -2.91 1.51 -14.84
N PRO A 91 -4.02 0.77 -15.06
CA PRO A 91 -5.31 1.22 -15.61
C PRO A 91 -6.19 1.94 -14.57
N ASP A 92 -7.18 2.71 -15.04
CA ASP A 92 -8.25 3.24 -14.16
C ASP A 92 -9.02 2.06 -13.55
N PRO A 93 -9.00 1.88 -12.21
CA PRO A 93 -9.60 0.72 -11.56
C PRO A 93 -11.13 0.79 -11.53
N ALA A 94 -11.73 1.96 -11.72
CA ALA A 94 -13.18 2.14 -11.72
C ALA A 94 -13.59 3.31 -12.66
N PRO A 95 -13.61 3.08 -13.98
CA PRO A 95 -14.00 4.10 -14.95
C PRO A 95 -15.42 4.63 -14.67
N GLY A 96 -15.57 5.96 -14.70
CA GLY A 96 -16.85 6.63 -14.43
C GLY A 96 -17.22 6.74 -12.94
N VAL A 97 -16.39 6.20 -12.04
CA VAL A 97 -16.53 6.36 -10.59
C VAL A 97 -15.49 7.34 -10.08
N VAL A 98 -15.92 8.25 -9.20
CA VAL A 98 -15.02 9.18 -8.53
C VAL A 98 -14.20 8.41 -7.49
N LYS A 99 -12.88 8.47 -7.62
CA LYS A 99 -11.95 7.73 -6.76
C LYS A 99 -11.27 8.66 -5.75
N THR A 100 -10.69 8.04 -4.73
CA THR A 100 -9.74 8.70 -3.83
C THR A 100 -8.37 8.08 -3.94
N LEU A 101 -7.35 8.94 -3.90
CA LEU A 101 -5.94 8.59 -3.72
C LEU A 101 -5.61 8.71 -2.23
N SER A 102 -4.93 7.70 -1.69
CA SER A 102 -4.26 7.83 -0.41
C SER A 102 -2.80 7.41 -0.52
N VAL A 103 -1.91 8.16 0.12
CA VAL A 103 -0.47 7.89 0.13
C VAL A 103 0.03 8.00 1.56
N LEU A 104 0.49 6.88 2.11
CA LEU A 104 1.22 6.83 3.36
C LEU A 104 2.72 6.96 3.07
N TYR A 105 3.38 7.93 3.69
CA TYR A 105 4.78 8.25 3.41
C TYR A 105 5.52 8.68 4.68
N GLN A 106 6.86 8.67 4.61
CA GLN A 106 7.76 9.11 5.68
C GLN A 106 9.00 9.79 5.08
N TYR A 107 9.78 10.47 5.92
CA TYR A 107 11.05 11.07 5.56
C TYR A 107 12.19 10.30 6.26
N GLU A 108 13.28 9.97 5.57
CA GLU A 108 14.31 9.04 6.10
C GLU A 108 15.05 9.49 7.37
N ASP A 109 14.96 10.75 7.75
CA ASP A 109 15.59 11.31 8.95
C ASP A 109 14.57 11.83 9.99
N GLN A 110 13.31 11.44 9.84
CA GLN A 110 12.23 11.89 10.71
C GLN A 110 11.40 10.74 11.22
N ASP A 111 11.09 10.80 12.50
CA ASP A 111 10.14 9.89 13.10
C ASP A 111 8.71 10.23 12.66
N GLY A 112 7.96 9.19 12.34
CA GLY A 112 6.54 9.27 12.06
C GLY A 112 6.18 9.06 10.60
N VAL A 113 4.94 8.61 10.41
CA VAL A 113 4.31 8.44 9.11
C VAL A 113 3.26 9.51 8.90
N ARG A 114 3.14 9.94 7.65
CA ARG A 114 2.21 10.98 7.20
C ARG A 114 1.27 10.36 6.19
N LEU A 115 0.05 10.88 6.16
CA LEU A 115 -0.98 10.44 5.24
C LEU A 115 -1.43 11.60 4.37
N LEU A 116 -1.32 11.39 3.05
CA LEU A 116 -2.05 12.13 2.03
C LEU A 116 -3.35 11.41 1.72
N HIS A 117 -4.46 12.13 1.72
CA HIS A 117 -5.76 11.59 1.29
C HIS A 117 -6.55 12.62 0.47
N ALA A 118 -6.93 12.26 -0.75
CA ALA A 118 -7.46 13.19 -1.74
C ALA A 118 -8.49 12.54 -2.66
N SER A 119 -9.48 13.32 -3.10
CA SER A 119 -10.42 12.89 -4.14
C SER A 119 -10.04 13.40 -5.53
N GLU A 120 -10.52 12.75 -6.58
CA GLU A 120 -10.33 13.20 -7.98
C GLU A 120 -10.94 14.57 -8.29
N HIS A 121 -11.81 15.11 -7.42
CA HIS A 121 -12.36 16.46 -7.59
C HIS A 121 -11.37 17.57 -7.22
N MET A 122 -10.31 17.23 -6.52
CA MET A 122 -9.24 18.17 -6.20
C MET A 122 -8.46 18.52 -7.47
N THR A 123 -7.77 19.65 -7.47
CA THR A 123 -7.02 20.12 -8.65
C THR A 123 -5.58 19.63 -8.59
N HIS A 124 -4.82 20.13 -7.62
CA HIS A 124 -3.40 19.87 -7.52
C HIS A 124 -3.00 19.61 -6.08
N ILE A 125 -2.22 18.56 -5.86
CA ILE A 125 -1.73 18.20 -4.52
C ILE A 125 -0.28 17.75 -4.65
N GLN A 126 0.56 18.19 -3.72
CA GLN A 126 1.98 17.88 -3.73
C GLN A 126 2.46 17.42 -2.35
N ILE A 127 3.30 16.39 -2.33
CA ILE A 127 4.14 16.05 -1.20
C ILE A 127 5.48 16.74 -1.40
N TYR A 128 5.80 17.68 -0.52
CA TYR A 128 7.04 18.44 -0.56
C TYR A 128 8.20 17.67 0.08
N ASN A 129 9.41 18.17 -0.12
CA ASN A 129 10.63 17.63 0.46
C ASN A 129 10.96 18.17 1.85
N THR A 130 10.12 19.06 2.38
CA THR A 130 10.22 19.50 3.77
C THR A 130 8.85 19.43 4.44
N PRO A 131 8.80 18.97 5.70
CA PRO A 131 7.53 18.83 6.40
C PRO A 131 6.95 20.17 6.85
N ASP A 132 7.81 21.17 7.08
CA ASP A 132 7.39 22.47 7.61
C ASP A 132 6.74 23.35 6.53
N LYS A 133 7.04 23.12 5.25
CA LYS A 133 6.39 23.85 4.14
C LYS A 133 4.91 23.53 4.03
N LEU A 134 4.47 22.37 4.55
CA LEU A 134 3.07 21.96 4.59
C LEU A 134 2.19 22.87 5.47
N ALA A 135 2.80 23.61 6.40
CA ALA A 135 2.05 24.44 7.35
C ALA A 135 1.51 25.75 6.77
N THR A 136 1.92 26.17 5.57
CA THR A 136 1.67 27.55 5.11
C THR A 136 0.43 27.75 4.24
N SER A 137 -0.23 26.70 3.75
CA SER A 137 -1.52 26.85 3.04
C SER A 137 -2.60 26.00 3.72
N GLU A 138 -3.70 26.65 4.15
CA GLU A 138 -4.83 25.99 4.80
C GLU A 138 -5.41 24.85 3.94
N GLU A 139 -5.38 25.00 2.62
CA GLU A 139 -5.82 23.97 1.68
C GLU A 139 -4.98 22.68 1.75
N HIS A 140 -3.69 22.73 2.07
CA HIS A 140 -2.85 21.52 2.17
C HIS A 140 -2.99 20.80 3.52
N GLN A 141 -3.30 21.51 4.60
CA GLN A 141 -3.36 20.94 5.95
C GLN A 141 -4.47 19.91 6.15
N HIS A 142 -5.57 20.02 5.40
CA HIS A 142 -6.68 19.06 5.51
C HIS A 142 -6.34 17.68 4.96
N HIS A 143 -5.40 17.61 4.02
CA HIS A 143 -5.08 16.39 3.28
C HIS A 143 -3.82 15.70 3.77
N LEU A 144 -2.94 16.42 4.48
CA LEU A 144 -1.63 15.97 4.91
C LEU A 144 -1.54 15.96 6.43
N LYS A 145 -1.85 14.81 7.04
CA LYS A 145 -1.89 14.68 8.50
C LYS A 145 -0.76 13.77 9.01
N PRO A 146 0.08 14.25 9.95
CA PRO A 146 0.86 13.35 10.79
C PRO A 146 -0.07 12.37 11.49
N LEU A 147 0.29 11.09 11.50
CA LEU A 147 -0.44 10.11 12.29
C LEU A 147 0.11 10.15 13.72
N GLU A 148 -0.52 10.96 14.57
CA GLU A 148 -0.01 11.26 15.91
C GLU A 148 0.19 10.01 16.77
N ARG A 149 -0.75 9.05 16.71
CA ARG A 149 -0.62 7.75 17.38
C ARG A 149 -1.37 6.65 16.61
N PRO A 150 -0.72 5.50 16.34
CA PRO A 150 -1.44 4.31 15.90
C PRO A 150 -2.49 3.89 16.94
N TRP A 151 -3.65 3.44 16.47
CA TRP A 151 -4.71 2.93 17.33
C TRP A 151 -4.45 1.46 17.68
N ARG A 152 -4.69 1.10 18.95
CA ARG A 152 -4.60 -0.27 19.47
C ARG A 152 -5.89 -0.63 20.22
N ALA A 153 -6.32 -1.90 20.12
CA ALA A 153 -7.49 -2.40 20.87
C ALA A 153 -7.25 -2.55 22.38
N GLY A 154 -5.99 -2.48 22.82
CA GLY A 154 -5.58 -2.55 24.22
C GLY A 154 -4.07 -2.82 24.35
N PRO A 155 -3.54 -2.95 25.58
CA PRO A 155 -2.12 -3.20 25.82
C PRO A 155 -1.61 -4.52 25.22
N ALA A 156 -2.48 -5.53 25.13
CA ALA A 156 -2.18 -6.84 24.57
C ALA A 156 -2.50 -6.97 23.07
N ALA A 157 -2.89 -5.88 22.41
CA ALA A 157 -3.17 -5.91 20.97
C ALA A 157 -1.89 -6.24 20.20
N GLN A 158 -2.00 -7.06 19.17
CA GLN A 158 -0.89 -7.46 18.30
C GLN A 158 -0.85 -6.63 17.01
N VAL A 159 -1.87 -5.81 16.79
CA VAL A 159 -2.01 -4.98 15.59
C VAL A 159 -2.15 -3.51 15.98
N GLU A 160 -1.43 -2.66 15.26
CA GLU A 160 -1.57 -1.21 15.29
C GLU A 160 -2.22 -0.72 14.00
N ILE A 161 -3.35 -0.04 14.11
CA ILE A 161 -4.01 0.59 12.97
C ILE A 161 -3.48 2.02 12.84
N LEU A 162 -2.87 2.32 11.70
CA LEU A 162 -2.30 3.64 11.40
C LEU A 162 -3.40 4.57 10.85
N ALA A 163 -4.14 4.09 9.86
CA ALA A 163 -5.22 4.84 9.24
C ALA A 163 -6.28 3.89 8.65
N VAL A 164 -7.53 4.32 8.75
CA VAL A 164 -8.67 3.70 8.06
C VAL A 164 -9.35 4.79 7.26
N LEU A 165 -9.55 4.53 5.98
CA LEU A 165 -10.11 5.47 5.02
C LEU A 165 -11.36 4.84 4.41
N TYR A 166 -12.40 5.65 4.24
CA TYR A 166 -13.62 5.27 3.53
C TYR A 166 -14.14 6.47 2.76
N GLY A 167 -14.11 6.38 1.42
CA GLY A 167 -14.40 7.52 0.55
C GLY A 167 -13.43 8.68 0.83
N PRO A 168 -13.93 9.91 1.05
CA PRO A 168 -13.10 11.09 1.31
C PRO A 168 -12.75 11.25 2.79
N GLN A 169 -13.24 10.36 3.67
CA GLN A 169 -13.14 10.53 5.12
C GLN A 169 -12.19 9.51 5.76
N ARG A 170 -11.44 9.96 6.77
CA ARG A 170 -10.75 9.10 7.72
C ARG A 170 -11.70 8.62 8.81
N ILE A 171 -11.71 7.31 9.05
CA ILE A 171 -12.56 6.68 10.05
C ILE A 171 -11.78 6.52 11.36
N GLU A 172 -12.34 7.10 12.41
CA GLU A 172 -11.78 7.07 13.78
C GLU A 172 -12.73 6.41 14.78
N THR A 173 -13.86 5.88 14.31
CA THR A 173 -14.89 5.25 15.13
C THR A 173 -14.34 4.03 15.89
N PRO A 174 -14.25 4.05 17.23
CA PRO A 174 -13.55 3.01 18.00
C PRO A 174 -14.06 1.59 17.76
N ALA A 175 -15.38 1.42 17.58
CA ALA A 175 -15.97 0.10 17.30
C ALA A 175 -15.47 -0.49 15.97
N VAL A 176 -15.30 0.36 14.94
CA VAL A 176 -14.78 -0.05 13.63
C VAL A 176 -13.31 -0.44 13.75
N LEU A 177 -12.51 0.39 14.42
CA LEU A 177 -11.08 0.13 14.63
C LEU A 177 -10.86 -1.17 15.43
N GLN A 178 -11.69 -1.41 16.44
CA GLN A 178 -11.64 -2.64 17.23
C GLN A 178 -12.00 -3.88 16.42
N GLU A 179 -13.00 -3.79 15.55
CA GLU A 179 -13.38 -4.91 14.69
C GLU A 179 -12.30 -5.25 13.66
N LEU A 180 -11.69 -4.23 13.03
CA LEU A 180 -10.55 -4.38 12.13
C LEU A 180 -9.33 -4.97 12.83
N SER A 181 -8.99 -4.48 14.03
CA SER A 181 -7.87 -5.00 14.81
C SER A 181 -8.06 -6.48 15.14
N LYS A 182 -9.24 -6.88 15.62
CA LYS A 182 -9.56 -8.30 15.87
C LYS A 182 -9.45 -9.15 14.60
N PHE A 183 -9.86 -8.61 13.45
CA PHE A 183 -9.74 -9.31 12.16
C PHE A 183 -8.28 -9.58 11.80
N PHE A 184 -7.42 -8.56 11.87
CA PHE A 184 -6.00 -8.70 11.55
C PHE A 184 -5.22 -9.53 12.57
N GLU A 185 -5.69 -9.63 13.82
CA GLU A 185 -5.17 -10.54 14.86
C GLU A 185 -5.54 -12.02 14.61
N GLY A 186 -6.17 -12.35 13.50
CA GLY A 186 -6.42 -13.73 13.07
C GLY A 186 -7.85 -14.22 13.32
N ARG A 187 -8.80 -13.33 13.62
CA ARG A 187 -10.22 -13.70 13.63
C ARG A 187 -10.63 -14.11 12.21
N ARG A 188 -11.03 -15.37 12.06
CA ARG A 188 -11.49 -15.92 10.79
C ARG A 188 -12.82 -15.30 10.36
N GLY A 189 -12.94 -14.98 9.08
CA GLY A 189 -14.16 -14.48 8.46
C GLY A 189 -13.86 -13.59 7.26
N GLN A 190 -14.93 -13.03 6.71
CA GLN A 190 -14.88 -11.93 5.76
C GLN A 190 -15.59 -10.74 6.41
N ILE A 191 -15.05 -9.54 6.26
CA ILE A 191 -15.77 -8.31 6.66
C ILE A 191 -16.29 -7.66 5.40
N ARG A 192 -17.60 -7.46 5.32
CA ARG A 192 -18.18 -6.71 4.21
C ARG A 192 -18.07 -5.21 4.48
N MET A 193 -17.30 -4.52 3.66
CA MET A 193 -16.97 -3.11 3.83
C MET A 193 -18.10 -2.23 3.31
N THR A 194 -19.04 -1.88 4.19
CA THR A 194 -20.27 -1.15 3.88
C THR A 194 -20.44 0.08 4.76
N ASN A 195 -21.35 1.00 4.41
CA ASN A 195 -21.76 2.10 5.28
C ASN A 195 -22.15 1.64 6.69
N ALA A 196 -22.83 0.49 6.78
CA ALA A 196 -23.25 -0.10 8.06
C ALA A 196 -22.07 -0.61 8.91
N PHE A 197 -21.00 -1.11 8.27
CA PHE A 197 -19.77 -1.48 8.94
C PHE A 197 -19.05 -0.23 9.47
N PHE A 198 -18.79 0.75 8.59
CA PHE A 198 -18.08 1.98 8.94
C PHE A 198 -18.86 2.95 9.83
N LYS A 199 -20.16 2.68 10.07
CA LYS A 199 -21.08 3.52 10.87
C LYS A 199 -21.28 4.92 10.29
N THR A 200 -21.00 5.12 9.01
CA THR A 200 -21.17 6.39 8.30
C THR A 200 -21.27 6.17 6.80
N ASP A 201 -21.93 7.10 6.10
CA ASP A 201 -21.83 7.26 4.65
C ASP A 201 -21.16 8.62 4.36
N PRO A 202 -19.82 8.64 4.23
CA PRO A 202 -19.07 9.88 4.08
C PRO A 202 -19.19 10.47 2.68
N TRP A 203 -19.82 9.75 1.75
CA TRP A 203 -20.00 10.19 0.37
C TRP A 203 -21.32 9.66 -0.20
N PRO A 204 -22.46 10.24 0.22
CA PRO A 204 -23.76 9.82 -0.25
C PRO A 204 -23.83 9.83 -1.78
N TYR A 205 -24.49 8.83 -2.36
CA TYR A 205 -24.66 8.64 -3.81
C TYR A 205 -23.40 8.26 -4.59
N HIS A 206 -22.25 8.08 -3.93
CA HIS A 206 -21.03 7.61 -4.56
C HIS A 206 -20.59 6.25 -3.99
N VAL A 207 -20.11 5.38 -4.88
CA VAL A 207 -19.41 4.15 -4.48
C VAL A 207 -18.05 4.55 -3.92
N LYS A 208 -17.75 4.15 -2.69
CA LYS A 208 -16.53 4.55 -1.99
C LYS A 208 -15.45 3.48 -2.10
N SER A 209 -14.19 3.88 -2.24
CA SER A 209 -13.07 3.00 -1.92
C SER A 209 -12.82 3.01 -0.41
N TRP A 210 -12.20 1.96 0.11
CA TRP A 210 -11.69 1.90 1.47
C TRP A 210 -10.24 1.45 1.48
N SER A 211 -9.48 1.90 2.47
CA SER A 211 -8.09 1.47 2.69
C SER A 211 -7.82 1.37 4.18
N VAL A 212 -7.07 0.34 4.58
CA VAL A 212 -6.61 0.16 5.96
C VAL A 212 -5.10 0.00 5.95
N TYR A 213 -4.43 0.94 6.59
CA TYR A 213 -3.00 0.92 6.86
C TYR A 213 -2.80 0.44 8.29
N PHE A 214 -2.02 -0.62 8.46
CA PHE A 214 -1.76 -1.22 9.77
C PHE A 214 -0.37 -1.86 9.80
N ARG A 215 0.10 -2.20 10.98
CA ARG A 215 1.29 -3.03 11.18
C ARG A 215 1.09 -3.93 12.38
N PHE A 216 1.85 -5.02 12.44
CA PHE A 216 1.93 -5.80 13.66
C PHE A 216 2.79 -5.04 14.69
N VAL A 217 2.47 -5.19 15.97
CA VAL A 217 3.29 -4.64 17.05
C VAL A 217 4.72 -5.15 16.90
N ASP A 218 5.69 -4.26 17.15
CA ASP A 218 7.13 -4.48 16.97
C ASP A 218 7.62 -4.67 15.52
N SER A 219 6.70 -4.73 14.53
CA SER A 219 7.06 -4.73 13.11
C SER A 219 7.27 -3.31 12.60
N LYS A 220 8.40 -3.08 11.92
CA LYS A 220 8.60 -1.86 11.11
C LYS A 220 7.82 -1.90 9.78
N ARG A 221 7.40 -3.09 9.34
CA ARG A 221 6.69 -3.28 8.07
C ARG A 221 5.23 -2.86 8.23
N ILE A 222 4.85 -1.87 7.44
CA ILE A 222 3.47 -1.42 7.29
C ILE A 222 2.82 -2.21 6.15
N GLN A 223 1.58 -2.60 6.36
CA GLN A 223 0.75 -3.27 5.39
C GLN A 223 -0.44 -2.39 5.03
N CYS A 224 -0.91 -2.54 3.79
CA CYS A 224 -2.08 -1.87 3.27
C CYS A 224 -3.00 -2.91 2.66
N VAL A 225 -4.29 -2.84 3.01
CA VAL A 225 -5.37 -3.53 2.32
C VAL A 225 -6.38 -2.51 1.85
N THR A 226 -6.96 -2.73 0.69
CA THR A 226 -7.87 -1.79 0.06
C THR A 226 -8.90 -2.51 -0.81
N GLY A 227 -9.99 -1.83 -1.13
CA GLY A 227 -11.02 -2.33 -2.02
C GLY A 227 -12.13 -1.31 -2.22
N MET A 228 -13.18 -1.73 -2.90
CA MET A 228 -14.39 -0.94 -3.12
C MET A 228 -15.47 -1.30 -2.10
N GLU A 229 -16.37 -0.36 -1.84
CA GLU A 229 -17.58 -0.54 -1.03
C GLU A 229 -18.37 -1.76 -1.51
N ASN A 230 -18.98 -2.45 -0.55
CA ASN A 230 -19.63 -3.76 -0.71
C ASN A 230 -18.69 -4.93 -0.99
N GLY A 231 -17.40 -4.67 -1.25
CA GLY A 231 -16.36 -5.68 -1.31
C GLY A 231 -16.11 -6.34 0.06
N ALA A 232 -15.59 -7.56 0.02
CA ALA A 232 -15.17 -8.29 1.20
C ALA A 232 -13.70 -7.97 1.48
N LEU A 233 -13.39 -7.62 2.73
CA LEU A 233 -12.04 -7.77 3.26
C LEU A 233 -11.83 -9.25 3.56
N GLU A 234 -10.99 -9.87 2.75
CA GLU A 234 -10.52 -11.24 2.92
C GLU A 234 -9.14 -11.24 3.56
N ILE A 235 -8.76 -12.34 4.20
CA ILE A 235 -7.45 -12.49 4.83
C ILE A 235 -6.40 -12.61 3.72
N PRO A 236 -5.49 -11.63 3.54
CA PRO A 236 -4.58 -11.68 2.40
C PRO A 236 -3.38 -12.60 2.64
N TRP A 237 -3.17 -13.12 3.86
CA TRP A 237 -2.09 -14.05 4.22
C TRP A 237 -2.52 -15.52 4.35
N SER A 238 -3.77 -15.85 4.02
CA SER A 238 -4.14 -17.26 3.94
C SER A 238 -3.68 -17.88 2.61
N ARG A 239 -2.67 -18.76 2.73
CA ARG A 239 -2.32 -19.92 1.86
C ARG A 239 -1.05 -19.78 1.01
N HIS A 240 0.09 -20.01 1.64
CA HIS A 240 1.07 -21.02 1.18
C HIS A 240 1.68 -21.69 2.42
N TYR A 241 1.05 -22.77 2.87
CA TYR A 241 1.67 -23.80 3.72
C TYR A 241 1.44 -25.13 3.02
#